data_AF-A0A0R1J699-F1
#
_entry.id   AF-A0A0R1J699-F1
#
_cell.length_a   1.000
_cell.length_b   1.000
_cell.length_c   1.000
_cell.angle_alpha   90.00
_cell.angle_beta   90.00
_cell.angle_gamma   90.00
#
_symmetry.space_group_name_H-M   'P 1'
#
loop_
_entity.id
_entity.type
_entity.pdbx_description
1 polymer ?
#
loop_
_entity_poly.entity_id
_entity_poly.type
_entity_poly.pdbx_seq_one_letter_code
_entity_poly.pdbx_strand_id
1 'polypeptide(L)'
;MSGWIVFWLTNIFIIGLILVSIVHPKYKTSIPYDVSSMILAVLLLICIVIIQVVVGLSIKKLHKNVYWSVVLFAIGIISNWLYLIPAIWGMIINKQKADET
;
A
#
# COMPACT_ATOMS: atom_id res chain seq x y z
N MET A 1 4.43 4.98 -11.55
CA MET A 1 5.47 5.22 -10.52
C MET A 1 5.07 6.29 -9.51
N SER A 2 4.43 7.40 -9.93
CA SER A 2 4.05 8.51 -9.04
C SER A 2 3.22 8.09 -7.81
N GLY A 3 2.19 7.25 -7.96
CA GLY A 3 1.36 6.81 -6.83
C GLY A 3 2.08 5.97 -5.77
N TRP A 4 3.13 5.24 -6.15
CA TRP A 4 3.96 4.47 -5.19
C TRP A 4 4.81 5.42 -4.33
N ILE A 5 5.43 6.43 -4.96
CA ILE A 5 6.21 7.47 -4.27
C ILE A 5 5.33 8.30 -3.33
N VAL A 6 4.17 8.76 -3.81
CA VAL A 6 3.26 9.61 -3.02
C VAL A 6 2.76 8.86 -1.79
N PHE A 7 2.51 7.55 -1.91
CA PHE A 7 2.07 6.71 -0.79
C PHE A 7 3.17 6.46 0.26
N TRP A 8 4.42 6.25 -0.15
CA TRP A 8 5.56 6.18 0.79
C TRP A 8 5.77 7.51 1.52
N LEU A 9 5.60 8.64 0.82
CA LEU A 9 5.69 9.97 1.41
C LEU A 9 4.62 10.15 2.50
N THR A 10 3.37 9.77 2.24
CA THR A 10 2.28 9.84 3.22
C THR A 10 2.54 8.94 4.43
N ASN A 11 3.01 7.71 4.22
CA ASN A 11 3.30 6.78 5.34
C ASN A 11 4.48 7.24 6.20
N ILE A 12 5.55 7.76 5.59
CA ILE A 12 6.67 8.38 6.31
C ILE A 12 6.17 9.55 7.16
N PHE A 13 5.25 10.36 6.64
CA PHE A 13 4.66 11.48 7.38
C PHE A 13 3.84 11.01 8.60
N ILE A 14 3.04 9.94 8.43
CA ILE A 14 2.25 9.34 9.52
C ILE A 14 3.17 8.78 10.62
N ILE A 15 4.19 7.99 10.24
CA ILE A 15 5.17 7.44 11.20
C ILE A 15 5.92 8.56 11.92
N GLY A 16 6.33 9.60 11.18
CA GLY A 16 6.99 10.78 11.72
C GLY A 16 6.13 11.52 12.75
N LEU A 17 4.84 11.72 12.46
CA LEU A 17 3.90 12.36 13.40
C LEU A 17 3.70 11.55 14.68
N ILE A 18 3.66 10.21 14.57
CA ILE A 18 3.58 9.31 15.75
C ILE A 18 4.85 9.43 16.59
N LEU A 19 6.03 9.35 15.96
CA LEU A 19 7.34 9.48 16.65
C LEU A 19 7.48 10.85 17.34
N VAL A 20 7.15 11.94 16.65
CA VAL A 20 7.22 13.29 17.22
C VAL A 20 6.26 13.44 18.39
N SER A 21 5.06 12.85 18.31
CA SER A 21 4.09 12.86 19.42
C SER A 21 4.61 12.10 20.65
N ILE A 22 5.39 11.03 20.46
CA ILE A 22 6.00 10.27 21.56
C ILE A 22 7.16 11.06 22.20
N VAL A 23 8.02 11.67 21.39
CA VAL A 23 9.22 12.38 21.89
C VAL A 23 8.86 13.73 22.52
N HIS A 24 7.81 14.40 22.03
CA HIS A 24 7.35 15.70 22.52
C HIS A 24 5.85 15.68 22.87
N PRO A 25 5.46 15.02 23.99
CA PRO A 25 4.05 14.86 24.39
C PRO A 25 3.34 16.19 24.74
N LYS A 26 4.08 17.30 24.80
CA LYS A 26 3.55 18.65 25.07
C LYS A 26 2.67 19.19 23.94
N TYR A 27 2.84 18.68 22.72
CA TYR A 27 1.96 19.00 21.60
C TYR A 27 0.78 18.03 21.63
N LYS A 28 -0.40 18.50 22.04
CA LYS A 28 -1.67 17.78 21.87
C LYS A 28 -1.90 17.57 20.37
N THR A 29 -1.38 16.48 19.82
CA THR A 29 -1.84 15.96 18.55
C THR A 29 -3.19 15.27 18.79
N SER A 30 -4.09 15.30 17.79
CA SER A 30 -5.48 14.81 17.91
C SER A 30 -5.61 13.29 18.12
N ILE A 31 -4.52 12.60 18.42
CA ILE A 31 -4.46 11.15 18.59
C ILE A 31 -4.49 10.87 20.10
N PRO A 32 -5.48 10.13 20.62
CA PRO A 32 -5.51 9.77 22.03
C PRO A 32 -4.24 9.01 22.39
N TYR A 33 -3.53 9.53 23.39
CA TYR A 33 -2.24 9.06 23.90
C TYR A 33 -2.37 7.77 24.75
N ASP A 34 -3.45 7.03 24.57
CA ASP A 34 -3.65 5.76 25.25
C ASP A 34 -2.73 4.70 24.65
N VAL A 35 -1.95 4.04 25.51
CA VAL A 35 -0.98 3.00 25.11
C VAL A 35 -1.65 1.89 24.30
N SER A 36 -2.92 1.59 24.59
CA SER A 36 -3.76 0.64 23.83
C SER A 36 -3.97 1.09 22.37
N SER A 37 -4.34 2.36 22.17
CA SER A 37 -4.53 2.97 20.84
C SER A 37 -3.21 3.00 20.05
N MET A 38 -2.08 3.23 20.73
CA MET A 38 -0.75 3.17 20.12
C MET A 38 -0.39 1.77 19.64
N ILE A 39 -0.61 0.73 20.46
CA ILE A 39 -0.33 -0.66 20.09
C ILE A 39 -1.18 -1.09 18.89
N LEU A 40 -2.47 -0.72 18.90
CA LEU A 40 -3.37 -1.01 17.79
C LEU A 40 -2.96 -0.30 16.50
N ALA A 41 -2.52 0.97 16.58
CA ALA A 41 -2.00 1.70 15.44
C ALA A 41 -0.74 1.06 14.86
N VAL A 42 0.19 0.60 15.70
CA VAL A 42 1.41 -0.10 15.25
C VAL A 42 1.06 -1.42 14.57
N LEU A 43 0.13 -2.21 15.12
CA LEU A 43 -0.34 -3.46 14.51
C LEU A 43 -0.96 -3.23 13.13
N LEU A 44 -1.84 -2.23 13.00
CA LEU A 44 -2.43 -1.85 11.71
C LEU A 44 -1.36 -1.42 10.70
N LEU A 45 -0.35 -0.68 11.15
CA LEU A 45 0.75 -0.23 10.31
C LEU A 45 1.56 -1.43 9.77
N ILE A 46 1.84 -2.43 10.60
CA ILE A 46 2.50 -3.66 10.17
C ILE A 46 1.66 -4.40 9.12
N CYS A 47 0.35 -4.55 9.33
CA CYS A 47 -0.55 -5.14 8.33
C CYS A 47 -0.54 -4.37 7.00
N ILE A 48 -0.57 -3.04 7.06
CA ILE A 48 -0.48 -2.19 5.87
C ILE A 48 0.85 -2.45 5.13
N VAL A 49 1.98 -2.50 5.85
CA VAL A 49 3.30 -2.78 5.24
C VAL A 49 3.32 -4.14 4.54
N ILE A 50 2.73 -5.19 5.14
CA ILE A 50 2.65 -6.52 4.51
C ILE A 50 1.85 -6.46 3.19
N ILE A 51 0.68 -5.84 3.19
CA ILE A 51 -0.15 -5.66 1.98
C ILE A 51 0.65 -4.91 0.91
N GLN A 52 1.44 -3.90 1.30
CA GLN A 52 2.28 -3.14 0.36
C GLN A 52 3.40 -3.98 -0.24
N VAL A 53 4.07 -4.85 0.53
CA VAL A 53 5.07 -5.78 -0.03
C VAL A 53 4.42 -6.67 -1.10
N VAL A 54 3.21 -7.16 -0.85
CA VAL A 54 2.45 -7.98 -1.81
C VAL A 54 2.09 -7.17 -3.06
N VAL A 55 1.64 -5.93 -2.92
CA VAL A 55 1.35 -5.01 -4.04
C VAL A 55 2.61 -4.74 -4.87
N GLY A 56 3.74 -4.42 -4.22
CA GLY A 56 5.01 -4.17 -4.90
C GLY A 56 5.51 -5.40 -5.66
N LEU A 57 5.39 -6.59 -5.07
CA LEU A 57 5.71 -7.86 -5.73
C LEU A 57 4.79 -8.13 -6.92
N SER A 58 3.50 -7.82 -6.77
CA SER A 58 2.49 -8.01 -7.82
C SER A 58 2.73 -7.08 -9.01
N ILE A 59 3.11 -5.81 -8.77
CA ILE A 59 3.54 -4.88 -9.84
C ILE A 59 4.81 -5.38 -10.51
N LYS A 60 5.81 -5.83 -9.74
CA LYS A 60 7.08 -6.34 -10.30
C LYS A 60 6.88 -7.61 -11.15
N LYS A 61 5.94 -8.48 -10.76
CA LYS A 61 5.62 -9.72 -11.47
C LYS A 61 4.47 -9.59 -12.47
N LEU A 62 3.94 -8.40 -12.66
CA LEU A 62 2.78 -8.13 -13.51
C LEU A 62 2.95 -8.61 -14.95
N HIS A 63 4.17 -8.48 -15.50
CA HIS A 63 4.49 -8.86 -16.88
C HIS A 63 4.84 -10.34 -17.07
N LYS A 64 4.91 -11.12 -15.98
CA LYS A 64 5.27 -12.55 -16.03
C LYS A 64 4.06 -13.46 -16.06
N ASN A 65 2.95 -13.08 -15.41
CA ASN A 65 1.80 -13.98 -15.30
C ASN A 65 0.52 -13.20 -14.97
N VAL A 66 -0.60 -13.61 -15.58
CA VAL A 66 -1.93 -13.00 -15.41
C VAL A 66 -2.39 -13.03 -13.94
N TYR A 67 -2.03 -14.08 -13.20
CA TYR A 67 -2.40 -14.24 -11.79
C TYR A 67 -2.02 -13.02 -10.93
N TRP A 68 -0.87 -12.38 -11.18
CA TRP A 68 -0.43 -11.22 -10.40
C TRP A 68 -1.26 -9.97 -10.69
N SER A 69 -1.76 -9.81 -11.93
CA SER A 69 -2.69 -8.73 -12.27
C SER A 69 -4.04 -8.90 -11.57
N VAL A 70 -4.52 -10.14 -11.42
CA VAL A 70 -5.77 -10.45 -10.70
C VAL A 70 -5.62 -10.20 -9.20
N VAL A 71 -4.49 -10.59 -8.60
CA VAL A 71 -4.19 -10.29 -7.20
C VAL A 71 -4.13 -8.78 -6.96
N LEU A 72 -3.47 -8.04 -7.86
CA LEU A 72 -3.40 -6.57 -7.76
C LEU A 72 -4.80 -5.92 -7.90
N PHE A 73 -5.66 -6.49 -8.76
CA PHE A 73 -7.03 -6.04 -8.95
C PHE A 73 -7.88 -6.23 -7.69
N ALA A 74 -7.82 -7.43 -7.09
CA ALA A 74 -8.51 -7.71 -5.83
C ALA A 74 -8.07 -6.75 -4.71
N ILE A 75 -6.75 -6.51 -4.59
CA ILE A 75 -6.23 -5.55 -3.62
C ILE A 75 -6.67 -4.12 -3.95
N GLY A 76 -6.78 -3.75 -5.24
CA GLY A 76 -7.28 -2.45 -5.66
C GLY A 76 -8.75 -2.19 -5.30
N ILE A 77 -9.59 -3.22 -5.32
CA ILE A 77 -10.99 -3.11 -4.85
C ILE A 77 -11.05 -2.91 -3.33
N ILE A 78 -10.22 -3.64 -2.58
CA ILE A 78 -10.29 -3.66 -1.11
C ILE A 78 -9.60 -2.45 -0.48
N SER A 79 -8.44 -2.05 -1.03
CA SER A 79 -7.56 -1.06 -0.39
C SER A 79 -7.66 0.31 -1.04
N ASN A 80 -7.42 0.42 -2.35
CA ASN A 80 -7.39 1.71 -3.02
C ASN A 80 -7.58 1.57 -4.54
N TRP A 81 -8.52 2.35 -5.07
CA TRP A 81 -8.82 2.42 -6.50
C TRP A 81 -7.59 2.71 -7.36
N LEU A 82 -6.57 3.42 -6.83
CA LEU A 82 -5.33 3.67 -7.56
C LEU A 82 -4.61 2.39 -8.02
N TYR A 83 -4.74 1.27 -7.29
CA TYR A 83 -4.11 0.01 -7.67
C TYR A 83 -4.85 -0.72 -8.80
N LEU A 84 -6.08 -0.30 -9.14
CA LEU A 84 -6.82 -0.85 -10.28
C LEU A 84 -6.17 -0.48 -11.61
N ILE A 85 -5.58 0.72 -11.72
CA ILE A 85 -4.93 1.19 -12.94
C ILE A 85 -3.80 0.25 -13.39
N PRO A 86 -2.77 -0.03 -12.55
CA PRO A 86 -1.73 -0.98 -12.92
C PRO A 86 -2.25 -2.41 -13.05
N ALA A 87 -3.34 -2.78 -12.37
CA ALA A 87 -3.92 -4.12 -12.48
C ALA A 87 -4.55 -4.35 -13.86
N ILE A 88 -5.40 -3.42 -14.30
CA ILE A 88 -6.05 -3.45 -15.62
C ILE A 88 -4.99 -3.40 -16.73
N TRP A 89 -4.00 -2.52 -16.59
CA TRP A 89 -2.88 -2.43 -17.53
C TRP A 89 -2.13 -3.76 -17.68
N GLY A 90 -1.86 -4.43 -16.55
CA GLY A 90 -1.23 -5.75 -16.55
C GLY A 90 -2.05 -6.84 -17.24
N MET A 91 -3.38 -6.82 -17.07
CA MET A 91 -4.26 -7.76 -17.75
C MET A 91 -4.26 -7.55 -19.27
N ILE A 92 -4.28 -6.29 -19.73
CA ILE A 92 -4.27 -5.96 -21.17
C ILE A 92 -2.98 -6.47 -21.82
N ILE A 93 -1.82 -6.19 -21.22
CA ILE A 93 -0.52 -6.61 -21.77
C ILE A 93 -0.39 -8.14 -21.81
N ASN A 94 -0.84 -8.82 -20.76
CA ASN A 94 -0.75 -10.28 -20.73
C ASN A 94 -1.74 -10.94 -21.71
N LYS A 95 -2.89 -10.31 -22.00
CA LYS A 95 -3.79 -10.75 -23.07
C LYS A 95 -3.14 -10.58 -24.46
N GLN A 96 -2.53 -9.43 -24.73
CA GLN A 96 -1.82 -9.21 -26.01
C GLN A 96 -0.72 -10.26 -26.24
N LYS A 97 0.08 -10.58 -25.21
CA LYS A 97 1.09 -11.63 -25.30
C LYS A 97 0.53 -13.04 -25.55
N ALA A 98 -0.69 -13.32 -25.09
CA ALA A 98 -1.33 -14.61 -25.29
C ALA A 98 -1.95 -14.74 -26.70
N ASP A 99 -2.36 -13.63 -27.31
CA ASP A 99 -2.89 -13.60 -28.68
C ASP A 99 -1.78 -13.60 -29.76
N GLU A 100 -0.54 -13.24 -29.38
CA GLU A 100 0.65 -13.23 -30.26
C GLU A 100 1.40 -14.59 -30.34
N THR A 101 0.98 -15.59 -29.56
CA THR A 101 1.55 -16.96 -29.52
C THR A 101 0.56 -18.00 -30.02
#